data_AF-A0A2E5G132-F1
#
_entry.id   AF-A0A2E5G132-F1
#
_cell.length_a   1.000
_cell.length_b   1.000
_cell.length_c   1.000
_cell.angle_alpha   90.00
_cell.angle_beta   90.00
_cell.angle_gamma   90.00
#
_symmetry.space_group_name_H-M   'P 1'
#
loop_
_entity.id
_entity.type
_entity.pdbx_description
1 polymer ?
#
loop_
_entity_poly.entity_id
_entity_poly.type
_entity_poly.pdbx_seq_one_letter_code
_entity_poly.pdbx_strand_id
1 'polypeptide(L)'
;MLQFKMSHGPAISAFAMVAMVCHGALAGPPLPTLTDTDPGIQLLFSGDPNTTEDGCAHDAPRATIGGEGGKMHNELLECDNWDFSTTQWGQTSFLQGAFILGNSPFDGGAGWECSGNVYTPGAGYVGSPCGNSTVRVTASYKNTPPPKRDQGHAMSEAKDWVLRFDFKVDTIPGDTFGGDKLFEPQGMAAGDILTITGASDNLAGPGFPREASSYFNGESNRYKVRYGPAPDGSNGSSSEFIIPGQLNQGTFTLHYKAANQRLDLWLDDTKLLANFESYSGVYDLDRLQLGGGGGSFENAIYDNIILGVFVDEGECGPAGSGTGVPGDFNCDGMVDVADLGIVGANFNGTEVTYVDGDANLDGAVDVADLGVVGANWSSAQGTSLSQALHNAGLNNLVPESTTIATVIVFGAMCLVRRGGCRHGVQ
;
A
#
# COMPACT_ATOMS: atom_id res chain seq x y z
N MET A 1 -55.77 39.91 56.33
CA MET A 1 -55.58 38.44 56.34
C MET A 1 -55.96 37.92 54.95
N LEU A 2 -55.08 38.11 53.97
CA LEU A 2 -55.26 37.64 52.58
C LEU A 2 -54.40 36.39 52.40
N GLN A 3 -55.02 35.25 52.13
CA GLN A 3 -54.33 34.03 51.72
C GLN A 3 -54.06 34.09 50.22
N PHE A 4 -52.78 34.05 49.84
CA PHE A 4 -52.35 33.76 48.46
C PHE A 4 -52.18 32.26 48.28
N LYS A 5 -52.93 31.68 47.34
CA LYS A 5 -52.89 30.27 46.96
C LYS A 5 -51.94 30.12 45.77
N MET A 6 -50.75 29.56 45.97
CA MET A 6 -49.80 29.23 44.90
C MET A 6 -50.15 27.88 44.28
N SER A 7 -50.52 27.90 43.00
CA SER A 7 -50.69 26.72 42.14
C SER A 7 -49.32 26.35 41.53
N HIS A 8 -48.90 25.10 41.73
CA HIS A 8 -47.72 24.52 41.09
C HIS A 8 -48.10 24.04 39.68
N GLY A 9 -47.44 24.58 38.66
CA GLY A 9 -47.43 24.04 37.30
C GLY A 9 -46.19 23.15 37.08
N PRO A 10 -46.27 22.09 36.25
CA PRO A 10 -45.13 21.21 35.98
C PRO A 10 -44.12 21.91 35.07
N ALA A 11 -42.87 22.00 35.52
CA ALA A 11 -41.75 22.43 34.71
C ALA A 11 -41.38 21.33 33.71
N ILE A 12 -41.67 21.56 32.43
CA ILE A 12 -41.19 20.73 31.32
C ILE A 12 -39.75 21.17 31.05
N SER A 13 -38.79 20.44 31.61
CA SER A 13 -37.36 20.57 31.24
C SER A 13 -37.18 20.06 29.82
N ALA A 14 -37.08 20.97 28.87
CA ALA A 14 -36.60 20.67 27.53
C ALA A 14 -35.10 20.34 27.60
N PHE A 15 -34.78 19.04 27.59
CA PHE A 15 -33.42 18.55 27.38
C PHE A 15 -33.06 18.79 25.90
N ALA A 16 -32.33 19.88 25.64
CA ALA A 16 -31.70 20.10 24.34
C ALA A 16 -30.53 19.12 24.21
N MET A 17 -30.76 18.00 23.54
CA MET A 17 -29.71 17.04 23.17
C MET A 17 -28.93 17.62 21.98
N VAL A 18 -27.89 18.40 22.28
CA VAL A 18 -26.93 18.84 21.27
C VAL A 18 -26.09 17.62 20.90
N ALA A 19 -26.48 16.92 19.84
CA ALA A 19 -25.65 15.91 19.21
C ALA A 19 -24.47 16.62 18.54
N MET A 20 -23.37 16.77 19.26
CA MET A 20 -22.10 17.20 18.71
C MET A 20 -21.57 16.04 17.86
N VAL A 21 -21.99 16.00 16.59
CA VAL A 21 -21.38 15.12 15.60
C VAL A 21 -20.01 15.71 15.29
N CYS A 22 -19.01 15.33 16.10
CA CYS A 22 -17.62 15.49 15.74
C CYS A 22 -17.39 14.65 14.49
N HIS A 23 -17.47 15.30 13.33
CA HIS A 23 -16.85 14.80 12.12
C HIS A 23 -15.34 14.94 12.36
N GLY A 24 -14.76 13.97 13.07
CA GLY A 24 -13.33 13.77 12.98
C GLY A 24 -13.07 13.46 11.53
N ALA A 25 -12.50 14.41 10.79
CA ALA A 25 -11.93 14.12 9.48
C ALA A 25 -11.00 12.92 9.72
N LEU A 26 -11.34 11.78 9.13
CA LEU A 26 -10.46 10.64 9.13
C LEU A 26 -9.32 11.04 8.21
N ALA A 27 -8.29 11.67 8.77
CA ALA A 27 -7.07 11.97 8.05
C ALA A 27 -6.56 10.66 7.45
N GLY A 28 -6.28 10.66 6.15
CA GLY A 28 -5.77 9.49 5.44
C GLY A 28 -4.39 9.07 5.97
N PRO A 29 -3.81 8.00 5.41
CA PRO A 29 -2.42 7.69 5.64
C PRO A 29 -1.54 8.88 5.17
N PRO A 30 -0.51 9.27 5.93
CA PRO A 30 0.40 10.32 5.51
C PRO A 30 1.21 9.86 4.29
N LEU A 31 1.68 10.82 3.48
CA LEU A 31 2.48 10.53 2.30
C LEU A 31 3.97 10.79 2.53
N PRO A 32 4.84 9.91 2.01
CA PRO A 32 6.28 10.13 2.05
C PRO A 32 6.71 11.21 1.08
N THR A 33 7.65 12.03 1.52
CA THR A 33 8.33 13.05 0.74
C THR A 33 9.80 12.73 0.60
N LEU A 34 10.33 12.82 -0.62
CA LEU A 34 11.76 12.73 -0.88
C LEU A 34 12.38 14.13 -0.92
N THR A 35 13.42 14.36 -0.11
CA THR A 35 14.19 15.61 -0.14
C THR A 35 15.66 15.30 -0.47
N ASP A 36 16.37 16.31 -0.96
CA ASP A 36 17.81 16.18 -1.25
C ASP A 36 18.67 16.14 0.03
N THR A 37 18.11 16.58 1.16
CA THR A 37 18.81 16.67 2.45
C THR A 37 18.54 15.52 3.39
N ASP A 38 17.64 14.61 3.04
CA ASP A 38 17.25 13.47 3.86
C ASP A 38 17.49 12.16 3.10
N PRO A 39 17.81 11.06 3.80
CA PRO A 39 17.79 9.75 3.19
C PRO A 39 16.38 9.39 2.72
N GLY A 40 16.32 8.51 1.72
CA GLY A 40 15.06 7.97 1.25
C GLY A 40 15.23 6.69 0.43
N ILE A 41 14.11 6.16 -0.03
CA ILE A 41 14.03 5.07 -1.01
C ILE A 41 13.00 5.52 -2.04
N GLN A 42 13.34 5.40 -3.32
CA GLN A 42 12.40 5.57 -4.42
C GLN A 42 12.58 4.44 -5.41
N LEU A 43 11.65 3.48 -5.36
CA LEU A 43 11.52 2.43 -6.35
C LEU A 43 10.14 2.56 -6.98
N LEU A 44 10.12 3.24 -8.13
CA LEU A 44 8.96 3.36 -9.00
C LEU A 44 9.21 2.45 -10.19
N PHE A 45 8.29 1.54 -10.46
CA PHE A 45 8.42 0.69 -11.63
C PHE A 45 7.77 1.37 -12.83
N SER A 46 8.57 1.59 -13.86
CA SER A 46 8.09 2.08 -15.14
C SER A 46 8.53 1.08 -16.20
N GLY A 47 7.59 0.25 -16.63
CA GLY A 47 7.84 -0.80 -17.61
C GLY A 47 6.51 -1.38 -18.08
N ASP A 48 6.42 -1.69 -19.37
CA ASP A 48 5.31 -2.49 -19.88
C ASP A 48 5.66 -3.96 -19.69
N PRO A 49 5.09 -4.70 -18.73
CA PRO A 49 5.43 -6.11 -18.50
C PRO A 49 5.25 -7.01 -19.75
N ASN A 50 4.55 -6.54 -20.78
CA ASN A 50 4.33 -7.23 -22.04
C ASN A 50 5.21 -6.70 -23.20
N THR A 51 6.31 -5.99 -22.92
CA THR A 51 7.17 -5.51 -24.01
C THR A 51 7.62 -6.61 -24.92
N THR A 52 7.77 -6.24 -26.19
CA THR A 52 8.40 -7.06 -27.22
C THR A 52 9.79 -6.52 -27.58
N GLU A 53 10.35 -5.58 -26.81
CA GLU A 53 11.72 -5.12 -27.00
C GLU A 53 12.68 -6.30 -26.80
N ASP A 54 13.54 -6.53 -27.80
CA ASP A 54 14.53 -7.62 -27.77
C ASP A 54 15.45 -7.47 -26.55
N GLY A 55 15.62 -8.55 -25.80
CA GLY A 55 16.39 -8.55 -24.55
C GLY A 55 15.57 -8.12 -23.32
N CYS A 56 14.34 -7.64 -23.49
CA CYS A 56 13.44 -7.16 -22.44
C CYS A 56 12.19 -8.00 -22.22
N ALA A 57 12.15 -9.19 -22.80
CA ALA A 57 11.11 -10.14 -22.46
C ALA A 57 11.09 -10.44 -20.95
N HIS A 58 9.91 -10.79 -20.46
CA HIS A 58 9.65 -11.21 -19.08
C HIS A 58 10.66 -12.23 -18.53
N ASP A 59 11.16 -13.12 -19.39
CA ASP A 59 12.11 -14.21 -19.13
C ASP A 59 13.54 -13.94 -19.64
N ALA A 60 13.87 -12.69 -19.97
CA ALA A 60 15.17 -12.37 -20.53
C ALA A 60 16.33 -12.60 -19.54
N PRO A 61 17.58 -12.78 -20.03
CA PRO A 61 18.73 -13.10 -19.20
C PRO A 61 18.95 -12.08 -18.07
N ARG A 62 19.25 -12.60 -16.88
CA ARG A 62 19.40 -11.80 -15.66
C ARG A 62 20.82 -11.76 -15.14
N ALA A 63 21.19 -10.62 -14.55
CA ALA A 63 22.48 -10.43 -13.91
C ALA A 63 22.62 -11.34 -12.67
N THR A 64 23.80 -11.93 -12.53
CA THR A 64 24.20 -12.66 -11.33
C THR A 64 24.69 -11.70 -10.25
N ILE A 65 24.75 -12.14 -8.99
CA ILE A 65 25.31 -11.33 -7.90
C ILE A 65 26.77 -10.97 -8.25
N GLY A 66 27.03 -9.67 -8.46
CA GLY A 66 28.38 -9.19 -8.85
C GLY A 66 28.78 -9.52 -10.28
N GLY A 67 27.79 -9.75 -11.15
CA GLY A 67 27.96 -10.08 -12.57
C GLY A 67 28.28 -8.89 -13.47
N GLU A 68 27.91 -9.03 -14.74
CA GLU A 68 28.30 -8.14 -15.83
C GLU A 68 27.59 -6.77 -15.75
N GLY A 69 28.31 -5.70 -16.06
CA GLY A 69 27.72 -4.36 -16.27
C GLY A 69 27.44 -3.51 -15.03
N GLY A 70 27.77 -3.98 -13.82
CA GLY A 70 27.47 -3.24 -12.58
C GLY A 70 26.00 -3.36 -12.12
N LYS A 71 25.23 -4.18 -12.84
CA LYS A 71 23.84 -4.51 -12.56
C LYS A 71 23.70 -5.38 -11.30
N MET A 72 22.63 -5.18 -10.54
CA MET A 72 22.34 -5.99 -9.36
C MET A 72 21.75 -7.34 -9.74
N HIS A 73 21.81 -8.29 -8.80
CA HIS A 73 21.29 -9.63 -9.03
C HIS A 73 19.82 -9.59 -9.43
N ASN A 74 19.45 -10.27 -10.53
CA ASN A 74 18.12 -10.30 -11.14
C ASN A 74 17.70 -9.09 -12.00
N GLU A 75 18.54 -8.07 -12.16
CA GLU A 75 18.31 -7.07 -13.20
C GLU A 75 18.44 -7.69 -14.59
N LEU A 76 17.66 -7.18 -15.56
CA LEU A 76 17.72 -7.62 -16.95
C LEU A 76 19.04 -7.17 -17.58
N LEU A 77 19.82 -8.11 -18.11
CA LEU A 77 21.16 -7.80 -18.64
C LEU A 77 21.11 -6.83 -19.82
N GLU A 78 20.12 -6.99 -20.69
CA GLU A 78 20.05 -6.31 -21.99
C GLU A 78 19.10 -5.11 -22.00
N CYS A 79 18.42 -4.83 -20.88
CA CYS A 79 17.47 -3.72 -20.79
C CYS A 79 17.97 -2.66 -19.84
N ASP A 80 18.30 -1.51 -20.41
CA ASP A 80 18.66 -0.32 -19.65
C ASP A 80 17.45 0.61 -19.47
N ASN A 81 16.43 0.48 -20.32
CA ASN A 81 15.18 1.25 -20.20
C ASN A 81 14.31 0.76 -19.04
N TRP A 82 14.56 -0.45 -18.55
CA TRP A 82 13.73 -1.15 -17.57
C TRP A 82 14.53 -1.35 -16.31
N ASP A 83 14.45 -0.35 -15.46
CA ASP A 83 15.27 -0.32 -14.27
C ASP A 83 14.50 -0.87 -13.07
N PHE A 84 15.00 -1.95 -12.49
CA PHE A 84 14.57 -2.45 -11.18
C PHE A 84 15.32 -1.70 -10.06
N SER A 85 16.28 -0.86 -10.42
CA SER A 85 17.07 -0.09 -9.49
C SER A 85 16.34 1.17 -9.04
N THR A 86 16.86 1.71 -7.94
CA THR A 86 16.49 3.01 -7.41
C THR A 86 16.95 4.11 -8.35
N THR A 87 16.04 4.98 -8.78
CA THR A 87 16.35 6.07 -9.73
C THR A 87 17.28 7.12 -9.12
N GLN A 88 16.91 7.63 -7.94
CA GLN A 88 17.57 8.76 -7.29
C GLN A 88 17.80 8.54 -5.79
N TRP A 89 16.94 7.78 -5.11
CA TRP A 89 17.05 7.49 -3.68
C TRP A 89 17.03 6.01 -3.38
N GLY A 90 17.96 5.59 -2.52
CA GLY A 90 18.13 4.22 -2.07
C GLY A 90 19.12 3.42 -2.94
N GLN A 91 19.26 2.14 -2.59
CA GLN A 91 19.93 1.15 -3.42
C GLN A 91 19.32 -0.23 -3.16
N THR A 92 18.98 -0.97 -4.22
CA THR A 92 18.67 -2.40 -4.10
C THR A 92 19.92 -3.16 -3.66
N SER A 93 19.88 -3.80 -2.50
CA SER A 93 21.04 -4.46 -1.90
C SER A 93 21.09 -5.96 -2.20
N PHE A 94 19.94 -6.64 -2.24
CA PHE A 94 19.89 -8.09 -2.41
C PHE A 94 18.52 -8.54 -2.92
N LEU A 95 18.49 -9.24 -4.05
CA LEU A 95 17.28 -9.83 -4.61
C LEU A 95 17.48 -11.35 -4.55
N GLN A 96 16.61 -12.10 -3.91
CA GLN A 96 16.64 -13.57 -3.93
C GLN A 96 15.34 -14.10 -4.48
N GLY A 97 15.41 -15.19 -5.26
CA GLY A 97 14.30 -15.68 -6.06
C GLY A 97 14.36 -15.14 -7.48
N ALA A 98 13.75 -15.82 -8.43
CA ALA A 98 13.69 -15.41 -9.83
C ALA A 98 12.54 -14.42 -10.04
N PHE A 99 12.72 -13.20 -9.53
CA PHE A 99 11.77 -12.12 -9.79
C PHE A 99 11.66 -11.87 -11.29
N ILE A 100 10.45 -11.52 -11.72
CA ILE A 100 10.03 -11.20 -13.08
C ILE A 100 9.23 -9.89 -13.07
N LEU A 101 8.95 -9.35 -14.26
CA LEU A 101 8.08 -8.17 -14.39
C LEU A 101 6.63 -8.62 -14.45
N GLY A 102 5.95 -8.49 -13.31
CA GLY A 102 4.51 -8.73 -13.26
C GLY A 102 3.71 -7.53 -13.69
N ASN A 103 2.44 -7.76 -14.02
CA ASN A 103 1.50 -6.66 -14.22
C ASN A 103 1.10 -6.09 -12.86
N SER A 104 1.50 -4.84 -12.59
CA SER A 104 1.07 -4.12 -11.39
C SER A 104 -0.43 -3.82 -11.50
N PRO A 105 -1.24 -4.20 -10.49
CA PRO A 105 -2.66 -3.86 -10.48
C PRO A 105 -2.93 -2.40 -10.06
N PHE A 106 -1.89 -1.62 -9.70
CA PHE A 106 -2.02 -0.31 -9.05
C PHE A 106 -1.96 0.86 -10.04
N ASP A 107 -1.06 0.79 -11.01
CA ASP A 107 -0.76 1.90 -11.92
C ASP A 107 -0.76 1.50 -13.41
N GLY A 108 -1.07 0.23 -13.71
CA GLY A 108 -1.01 -0.33 -15.06
C GLY A 108 0.41 -0.54 -15.60
N GLY A 109 1.43 -0.30 -14.78
CA GLY A 109 2.82 -0.58 -15.06
C GLY A 109 3.23 -2.00 -14.69
N ALA A 110 4.54 -2.19 -14.56
CA ALA A 110 5.13 -3.44 -14.10
C ALA A 110 5.40 -3.40 -12.59
N GLY A 111 5.54 -4.56 -11.96
CA GLY A 111 6.02 -4.67 -10.58
C GLY A 111 6.96 -5.86 -10.41
N TRP A 112 7.59 -5.97 -9.24
CA TRP A 112 8.43 -7.13 -8.93
C TRP A 112 7.59 -8.33 -8.59
N GLU A 113 7.28 -9.14 -9.58
CA GLU A 113 6.56 -10.38 -9.37
C GLU A 113 7.54 -11.51 -9.08
N CYS A 114 7.20 -12.38 -8.16
CA CYS A 114 7.83 -13.69 -8.09
C CYS A 114 6.77 -14.77 -8.25
N SER A 115 6.56 -15.28 -9.46
CA SER A 115 5.59 -16.36 -9.70
C SER A 115 6.21 -17.73 -9.38
N GLY A 116 5.98 -18.22 -8.17
CA GLY A 116 6.78 -19.30 -7.60
C GLY A 116 6.21 -20.71 -7.64
N ASN A 117 4.91 -20.90 -7.52
CA ASN A 117 4.40 -22.25 -7.31
C ASN A 117 3.98 -22.94 -8.60
N VAL A 118 4.96 -23.46 -9.34
CA VAL A 118 4.68 -24.55 -10.28
C VAL A 118 4.70 -25.86 -9.51
N TYR A 119 3.53 -26.27 -8.98
CA TYR A 119 3.37 -27.62 -8.47
C TYR A 119 3.66 -28.61 -9.60
N THR A 120 4.74 -29.40 -9.46
CA THR A 120 5.07 -30.45 -10.41
C THR A 120 4.56 -31.78 -9.86
N PRO A 121 3.56 -32.42 -10.49
CA PRO A 121 3.04 -33.71 -10.03
C PRO A 121 4.16 -34.74 -9.88
N GLY A 122 4.31 -35.32 -8.69
CA GLY A 122 5.33 -36.33 -8.38
C GLY A 122 6.70 -35.79 -7.94
N ALA A 123 7.02 -34.53 -8.22
CA ALA A 123 8.22 -33.86 -7.72
C ALA A 123 7.93 -32.88 -6.57
N GLY A 124 6.65 -32.56 -6.31
CA GLY A 124 6.25 -31.57 -5.32
C GLY A 124 6.60 -30.15 -5.76
N TYR A 125 6.84 -29.25 -4.81
CA TYR A 125 7.28 -27.87 -5.06
C TYR A 125 8.81 -27.74 -5.26
N VAL A 126 9.48 -28.83 -5.64
CA VAL A 126 10.94 -28.85 -5.80
C VAL A 126 11.33 -28.07 -7.06
N GLY A 127 12.14 -27.02 -6.88
CA GLY A 127 12.69 -26.24 -7.99
C GLY A 127 11.91 -24.97 -8.34
N SER A 128 11.08 -24.45 -7.44
CA SER A 128 10.48 -23.12 -7.61
C SER A 128 11.58 -22.08 -7.85
N PRO A 129 11.56 -21.37 -8.99
CA PRO A 129 12.50 -20.27 -9.25
C PRO A 129 12.42 -19.18 -8.17
N CYS A 130 11.26 -19.05 -7.51
CA CYS A 130 10.97 -18.06 -6.48
C CYS A 130 11.10 -18.56 -5.05
N GLY A 131 11.81 -19.67 -4.81
CA GLY A 131 12.13 -20.09 -3.46
C GLY A 131 12.81 -18.95 -2.68
N ASN A 132 12.11 -18.41 -1.68
CA ASN A 132 12.52 -17.27 -0.87
C ASN A 132 12.63 -15.93 -1.63
N SER A 133 11.54 -15.50 -2.27
CA SER A 133 11.41 -14.18 -2.92
C SER A 133 11.70 -13.05 -1.91
N THR A 134 12.90 -12.47 -1.97
CA THR A 134 13.37 -11.45 -1.04
C THR A 134 13.84 -10.24 -1.81
N VAL A 135 13.26 -9.08 -1.53
CA VAL A 135 13.76 -7.78 -1.97
C VAL A 135 14.37 -7.08 -0.78
N ARG A 136 15.64 -6.68 -0.86
CA ARG A 136 16.24 -5.80 0.14
C ARG A 136 16.68 -4.49 -0.48
N VAL A 137 16.33 -3.40 0.18
CA VAL A 137 16.63 -2.05 -0.26
C VAL A 137 17.20 -1.29 0.92
N THR A 138 18.24 -0.50 0.69
CA THR A 138 18.81 0.39 1.70
C THR A 138 18.49 1.84 1.34
N ALA A 139 18.24 2.66 2.35
CA ALA A 139 17.99 4.09 2.17
C ALA A 139 19.29 4.82 1.81
N SER A 140 19.20 5.85 0.97
CA SER A 140 20.34 6.70 0.63
C SER A 140 19.92 8.15 0.41
N TYR A 141 20.89 9.06 0.47
CA TYR A 141 20.68 10.42 -0.03
C TYR A 141 20.58 10.41 -1.54
N LYS A 142 19.94 11.45 -2.10
CA LYS A 142 19.79 11.62 -3.53
C LYS A 142 21.11 11.46 -4.29
N ASN A 143 21.12 10.62 -5.31
CA ASN A 143 22.27 10.34 -6.19
C ASN A 143 23.56 9.98 -5.43
N THR A 144 23.42 9.48 -4.21
CA THR A 144 24.54 9.15 -3.33
C THR A 144 24.40 7.69 -2.93
N PRO A 145 25.39 6.83 -3.23
CA PRO A 145 25.32 5.44 -2.82
C PRO A 145 25.34 5.32 -1.28
N PRO A 146 24.72 4.28 -0.71
CA PRO A 146 24.80 4.00 0.72
C PRO A 146 26.25 3.68 1.15
N PRO A 147 26.60 3.86 2.45
CA PRO A 147 27.95 3.63 2.95
C PRO A 147 28.48 2.21 2.68
N LYS A 148 27.58 1.21 2.74
CA LYS A 148 27.84 -0.15 2.24
C LYS A 148 26.59 -0.70 1.58
N ARG A 149 26.76 -1.74 0.78
CA ARG A 149 25.68 -2.41 0.07
C ARG A 149 24.52 -2.83 0.99
N ASP A 150 24.80 -3.28 2.21
CA ASP A 150 23.82 -3.75 3.20
C ASP A 150 23.55 -2.75 4.34
N GLN A 151 24.07 -1.52 4.20
CA GLN A 151 24.06 -0.48 5.24
C GLN A 151 23.62 0.85 4.64
N GLY A 152 22.36 1.22 4.80
CA GLY A 152 21.81 2.49 4.32
C GLY A 152 22.21 3.69 5.19
N HIS A 153 21.79 4.87 4.75
CA HIS A 153 21.76 6.06 5.61
C HIS A 153 20.45 6.04 6.41
N ALA A 154 20.55 6.05 7.73
CA ALA A 154 19.36 5.98 8.60
C ALA A 154 18.52 7.25 8.55
N MET A 155 17.20 7.07 8.52
CA MET A 155 16.23 8.14 8.72
C MET A 155 16.46 8.80 10.09
N SER A 156 16.28 10.12 10.15
CA SER A 156 16.45 10.87 11.40
C SER A 156 15.28 10.65 12.35
N GLU A 157 15.54 10.24 13.59
CA GLU A 157 14.52 10.18 14.66
C GLU A 157 14.01 11.57 15.09
N ALA A 158 14.65 12.64 14.63
CA ALA A 158 14.21 14.01 14.89
C ALA A 158 13.15 14.51 13.89
N LYS A 159 12.84 13.72 12.86
CA LYS A 159 11.85 14.04 11.83
C LYS A 159 10.84 12.90 11.71
N ASP A 160 9.61 13.26 11.39
CA ASP A 160 8.62 12.28 11.00
C ASP A 160 9.06 11.67 9.66
N TRP A 161 8.87 10.36 9.51
CA TRP A 161 9.18 9.66 8.26
C TRP A 161 8.07 8.68 7.92
N VAL A 162 7.89 8.46 6.62
CA VAL A 162 6.84 7.60 6.08
C VAL A 162 7.47 6.60 5.13
N LEU A 163 7.12 5.33 5.31
CA LEU A 163 7.35 4.28 4.33
C LEU A 163 6.00 3.87 3.75
N ARG A 164 5.88 3.88 2.43
CA ARG A 164 4.70 3.44 1.69
C ARG A 164 5.11 2.47 0.60
N PHE A 165 4.33 1.41 0.39
CA PHE A 165 4.47 0.52 -0.76
C PHE A 165 3.17 -0.20 -1.07
N ASP A 166 3.00 -0.54 -2.34
CA ASP A 166 1.91 -1.37 -2.83
C ASP A 166 2.35 -2.83 -2.89
N PHE A 167 1.41 -3.73 -2.61
CA PHE A 167 1.67 -5.16 -2.65
C PHE A 167 0.49 -5.94 -3.19
N LYS A 168 0.79 -7.04 -3.86
CA LYS A 168 -0.16 -8.12 -4.16
C LYS A 168 0.45 -9.44 -3.69
N VAL A 169 -0.33 -10.28 -3.04
CA VAL A 169 0.06 -11.64 -2.68
C VAL A 169 -1.03 -12.64 -3.03
N ASP A 170 -0.63 -13.69 -3.74
CA ASP A 170 -1.49 -14.80 -4.11
C ASP A 170 -0.91 -16.11 -3.57
N THR A 171 -1.73 -16.83 -2.80
CA THR A 171 -1.42 -18.21 -2.43
C THR A 171 -2.04 -19.15 -3.46
N ILE A 172 -1.23 -20.00 -4.09
CA ILE A 172 -1.71 -20.94 -5.11
C ILE A 172 -2.49 -22.09 -4.46
N PRO A 173 -3.60 -22.56 -5.06
CA PRO A 173 -4.35 -23.70 -4.54
C PRO A 173 -3.47 -24.92 -4.31
N GLY A 174 -3.47 -25.44 -3.07
CA GLY A 174 -2.67 -26.58 -2.66
C GLY A 174 -1.29 -26.24 -2.09
N ASP A 175 -0.90 -24.95 -2.07
CA ASP A 175 0.21 -24.50 -1.24
C ASP A 175 -0.22 -24.47 0.23
N THR A 176 0.62 -24.96 1.13
CA THR A 176 0.36 -25.01 2.58
C THR A 176 1.41 -24.27 3.40
N PHE A 177 2.48 -23.78 2.74
CA PHE A 177 3.69 -23.26 3.36
C PHE A 177 3.79 -21.74 3.22
N GLY A 178 2.68 -21.04 3.35
CA GLY A 178 2.61 -19.62 3.02
C GLY A 178 3.61 -18.69 3.74
N GLY A 179 3.37 -17.39 3.68
CA GLY A 179 4.44 -16.41 3.68
C GLY A 179 5.08 -16.31 5.02
N ASP A 180 6.39 -16.49 5.06
CA ASP A 180 7.14 -16.21 6.28
C ASP A 180 7.01 -14.73 6.59
N LYS A 181 7.29 -13.90 5.59
CA LYS A 181 7.40 -12.46 5.75
C LYS A 181 6.81 -11.77 4.54
N LEU A 182 5.98 -10.78 4.81
CA LEU A 182 5.50 -9.85 3.80
C LEU A 182 6.42 -8.63 3.71
N PHE A 183 6.78 -8.06 4.87
CA PHE A 183 7.55 -6.82 4.98
C PHE A 183 8.19 -6.67 6.36
N GLU A 184 9.42 -6.14 6.40
CA GLU A 184 10.24 -5.88 7.58
C GLU A 184 11.14 -4.65 7.37
N PRO A 185 10.81 -3.51 8.00
CA PRO A 185 11.71 -2.36 8.11
C PRO A 185 12.72 -2.60 9.25
N GLN A 186 13.97 -2.21 9.02
CA GLN A 186 15.09 -2.50 9.93
C GLN A 186 15.97 -1.26 10.12
N GLY A 187 16.48 -1.10 11.35
CA GLY A 187 17.60 -0.20 11.64
C GLY A 187 18.87 -1.00 11.86
N MET A 188 20.00 -0.55 11.32
CA MET A 188 21.29 -1.27 11.39
C MET A 188 21.71 -1.65 12.81
N ALA A 189 21.44 -0.79 13.79
CA ALA A 189 22.02 -0.92 15.12
C ALA A 189 21.27 -1.92 16.02
N ALA A 190 19.99 -2.18 15.77
CA ALA A 190 19.13 -2.81 16.77
C ALA A 190 18.06 -3.78 16.24
N GLY A 191 18.01 -4.02 14.92
CA GLY A 191 17.17 -5.07 14.33
C GLY A 191 15.85 -4.54 13.79
N ASP A 192 14.80 -5.38 13.85
CA ASP A 192 13.54 -5.10 13.18
C ASP A 192 12.77 -4.00 13.90
N ILE A 193 12.23 -3.04 13.15
CA ILE A 193 11.29 -2.03 13.67
C ILE A 193 9.89 -2.63 13.81
N LEU A 194 9.55 -3.55 12.90
CA LEU A 194 8.26 -4.19 12.76
C LEU A 194 8.49 -5.46 11.93
N THR A 195 7.65 -6.48 12.11
CA THR A 195 7.56 -7.55 11.10
C THR A 195 6.11 -7.83 10.77
N ILE A 196 5.81 -7.95 9.47
CA ILE A 196 4.54 -8.50 8.99
C ILE A 196 4.82 -9.89 8.44
N THR A 197 4.24 -10.90 9.07
CA THR A 197 4.52 -12.32 8.83
C THR A 197 3.23 -13.12 8.69
N GLY A 198 3.29 -14.33 8.14
CA GLY A 198 2.14 -15.23 8.10
C GLY A 198 1.58 -15.49 9.52
N ALA A 199 0.25 -15.48 9.66
CA ALA A 199 -0.39 -15.56 10.96
C ALA A 199 -0.27 -16.95 11.62
N SER A 200 -0.25 -18.03 10.82
CA SER A 200 -0.09 -19.47 11.16
C SER A 200 -0.75 -19.95 12.45
N ASP A 201 -1.68 -20.92 12.35
CA ASP A 201 -2.22 -21.63 13.53
C ASP A 201 -1.15 -22.46 14.27
N ASN A 202 -0.07 -22.82 13.57
CA ASN A 202 1.01 -23.61 14.12
C ASN A 202 1.94 -22.71 14.94
N LEU A 203 1.80 -22.76 16.26
CA LEU A 203 2.80 -22.22 17.16
C LEU A 203 4.14 -22.89 16.86
N ALA A 204 5.15 -22.08 16.57
CA ALA A 204 6.51 -22.54 16.29
C ALA A 204 6.95 -23.63 17.26
N GLY A 205 7.12 -24.85 16.75
CA GLY A 205 7.70 -25.94 17.53
C GLY A 205 9.14 -25.60 17.93
N PRO A 206 9.64 -26.09 19.07
CA PRO A 206 11.02 -25.88 19.48
C PRO A 206 11.99 -26.47 18.45
N GLY A 207 12.77 -25.62 17.79
CA GLY A 207 13.85 -26.02 16.88
C GLY A 207 13.53 -25.92 15.38
N PHE A 208 12.32 -25.56 15.00
CA PHE A 208 12.02 -25.13 13.63
C PHE A 208 11.91 -23.61 13.60
N PRO A 209 12.56 -22.91 12.65
CA PRO A 209 12.17 -21.54 12.36
C PRO A 209 10.66 -21.59 12.11
N ARG A 210 9.94 -20.73 12.85
CA ARG A 210 8.48 -20.72 12.97
C ARG A 210 7.85 -21.11 11.63
N GLU A 211 6.97 -22.10 11.60
CA GLU A 211 6.32 -22.52 10.36
C GLU A 211 5.55 -21.33 9.78
N ALA A 212 6.26 -20.64 8.90
CA ALA A 212 5.83 -19.61 8.01
C ALA A 212 4.64 -20.15 7.24
N SER A 213 3.45 -19.74 7.64
CA SER A 213 2.25 -20.05 6.91
C SER A 213 1.35 -18.84 6.98
N SER A 214 0.92 -18.38 5.81
CA SER A 214 -0.15 -17.39 5.66
C SER A 214 -1.53 -18.04 5.86
N TYR A 215 -1.61 -19.28 6.37
CA TYR A 215 -2.85 -19.94 6.71
C TYR A 215 -3.21 -19.79 8.19
N PHE A 216 -4.39 -19.24 8.47
CA PHE A 216 -4.89 -19.08 9.84
C PHE A 216 -6.39 -19.39 9.89
N ASN A 217 -6.79 -20.32 10.74
CA ASN A 217 -8.10 -20.94 10.78
C ASN A 217 -8.59 -21.49 9.43
N GLY A 218 -7.66 -22.04 8.63
CA GLY A 218 -7.95 -22.59 7.30
C GLY A 218 -8.15 -21.56 6.18
N GLU A 219 -8.03 -20.27 6.47
CA GLU A 219 -8.04 -19.20 5.47
C GLU A 219 -6.60 -18.87 5.05
N SER A 220 -6.34 -18.73 3.75
CA SER A 220 -5.04 -18.30 3.21
C SER A 220 -4.83 -16.79 3.34
N ASN A 221 -3.62 -16.30 3.05
CA ASN A 221 -3.30 -14.86 3.02
C ASN A 221 -3.62 -14.12 4.32
N ARG A 222 -3.48 -14.81 5.45
CA ARG A 222 -3.65 -14.26 6.79
C ARG A 222 -2.29 -13.88 7.34
N TYR A 223 -2.18 -12.62 7.76
CA TYR A 223 -0.93 -12.05 8.26
C TYR A 223 -1.10 -11.47 9.65
N LYS A 224 0.04 -11.33 10.33
CA LYS A 224 0.14 -10.69 11.64
C LYS A 224 1.28 -9.71 11.68
N VAL A 225 1.09 -8.67 12.48
CA VAL A 225 2.06 -7.64 12.79
C VAL A 225 2.71 -7.99 14.13
N ARG A 226 4.04 -7.98 14.22
CA ARG A 226 4.77 -8.05 15.49
C ARG A 226 5.43 -6.69 15.78
N TYR A 227 5.18 -6.16 16.98
CA TYR A 227 5.57 -4.79 17.37
C TYR A 227 5.73 -4.63 18.90
N GLY A 228 6.07 -3.41 19.35
CA GLY A 228 6.28 -3.00 20.75
C GLY A 228 7.74 -3.16 21.17
N PRO A 229 8.29 -2.45 22.17
CA PRO A 229 9.58 -2.84 22.66
C PRO A 229 9.36 -4.16 23.39
N ALA A 230 10.26 -5.12 23.19
CA ALA A 230 10.48 -6.10 24.24
C ALA A 230 10.84 -5.30 25.51
N PRO A 231 10.01 -5.28 26.59
CA PRO A 231 10.31 -4.44 27.75
C PRO A 231 11.73 -4.69 28.27
N ASP A 232 12.53 -3.62 28.28
CA ASP A 232 13.81 -3.46 29.00
C ASP A 232 14.87 -4.55 28.80
N GLY A 233 15.17 -4.94 27.56
CA GLY A 233 16.25 -5.90 27.28
C GLY A 233 16.00 -7.30 27.87
N SER A 234 14.82 -7.54 28.44
CA SER A 234 14.30 -8.88 28.56
C SER A 234 13.87 -9.32 27.16
N ASN A 235 13.89 -10.62 26.89
CA ASN A 235 13.16 -11.20 25.76
C ASN A 235 11.63 -11.04 25.96
N GLY A 236 11.19 -9.83 26.29
CA GLY A 236 9.81 -9.47 26.57
C GLY A 236 8.97 -9.72 25.34
N SER A 237 7.79 -10.29 25.56
CA SER A 237 6.87 -10.71 24.51
C SER A 237 6.53 -9.53 23.61
N SER A 238 6.98 -9.57 22.36
CA SER A 238 6.41 -8.72 21.32
C SER A 238 4.90 -8.85 21.31
N SER A 239 4.21 -7.74 21.08
CA SER A 239 2.78 -7.79 20.79
C SER A 239 2.58 -8.36 19.40
N GLU A 240 1.56 -9.20 19.22
CA GLU A 240 1.13 -9.68 17.92
C GLU A 240 -0.28 -9.17 17.65
N PHE A 241 -0.52 -8.65 16.44
CA PHE A 241 -1.83 -8.22 15.97
C PHE A 241 -2.15 -8.94 14.67
N ILE A 242 -3.22 -9.75 14.66
CA ILE A 242 -3.70 -10.42 13.45
C ILE A 242 -4.42 -9.40 12.59
N ILE A 243 -3.97 -9.22 11.35
CA ILE A 243 -4.63 -8.33 10.42
C ILE A 243 -6.00 -8.94 10.04
N PRO A 244 -7.10 -8.18 10.15
CA PRO A 244 -8.43 -8.68 9.81
C PRO A 244 -8.53 -9.05 8.31
N GLY A 245 -9.16 -10.19 8.02
CA GLY A 245 -9.40 -10.64 6.65
C GLY A 245 -8.18 -11.23 5.94
N GLN A 246 -8.39 -11.61 4.67
CA GLN A 246 -7.33 -12.06 3.77
C GLN A 246 -6.69 -10.85 3.10
N LEU A 247 -5.36 -10.80 3.10
CA LEU A 247 -4.58 -9.77 2.40
C LEU A 247 -4.17 -10.31 1.04
N ASN A 248 -4.92 -9.98 -0.01
CA ASN A 248 -4.54 -10.36 -1.38
C ASN A 248 -3.82 -9.21 -2.09
N GLN A 249 -4.15 -7.97 -1.74
CA GLN A 249 -3.52 -6.77 -2.28
C GLN A 249 -3.81 -5.58 -1.37
N GLY A 250 -3.05 -4.51 -1.54
CA GLY A 250 -3.31 -3.21 -0.93
C GLY A 250 -2.06 -2.36 -0.86
N THR A 251 -2.14 -1.27 -0.10
CA THR A 251 -1.04 -0.37 0.18
C THR A 251 -0.74 -0.36 1.67
N PHE A 252 0.50 -0.63 2.06
CA PHE A 252 0.93 -0.40 3.45
C PHE A 252 1.54 0.98 3.59
N THR A 253 1.17 1.68 4.66
CA THR A 253 1.85 2.92 5.09
C THR A 253 2.28 2.79 6.54
N LEU A 254 3.58 2.89 6.79
CA LEU A 254 4.18 2.98 8.11
C LEU A 254 4.64 4.41 8.36
N HIS A 255 4.09 5.05 9.38
CA HIS A 255 4.41 6.43 9.74
C HIS A 255 5.10 6.46 11.10
N TYR A 256 6.31 6.99 11.14
CA TYR A 256 6.99 7.36 12.38
C TYR A 256 6.76 8.81 12.73
N LYS A 257 6.43 9.05 14.00
CA LYS A 257 6.20 10.37 14.58
C LYS A 257 7.32 10.70 15.55
N ALA A 258 8.19 11.64 15.19
CA ALA A 258 9.28 12.13 16.02
C ALA A 258 8.76 12.77 17.31
N ALA A 259 7.59 13.43 17.25
CA ALA A 259 7.01 14.15 18.39
C ALA A 259 6.81 13.27 19.65
N ASN A 260 6.58 11.96 19.46
CA ASN A 260 6.37 11.03 20.57
C ASN A 260 7.10 9.68 20.41
N GLN A 261 7.95 9.55 19.39
CA GLN A 261 8.65 8.31 19.05
C GLN A 261 7.70 7.12 18.99
N ARG A 262 6.63 7.26 18.20
CA ARG A 262 5.63 6.20 17.97
C ARG A 262 5.39 5.99 16.48
N LEU A 263 4.88 4.81 16.18
CA LEU A 263 4.51 4.38 14.83
C LEU A 263 2.98 4.29 14.70
N ASP A 264 2.49 4.60 13.50
CA ASP A 264 1.16 4.24 13.01
C ASP A 264 1.33 3.31 11.79
N LEU A 265 0.46 2.30 11.68
CA LEU A 265 0.43 1.38 10.55
C LEU A 265 -0.94 1.44 9.90
N TRP A 266 -0.95 1.66 8.60
CA TRP A 266 -2.14 1.70 7.76
C TRP A 266 -2.11 0.58 6.73
N LEU A 267 -3.30 0.10 6.38
CA LEU A 267 -3.57 -0.69 5.19
C LEU A 267 -4.65 0.05 4.40
N ASP A 268 -4.30 0.46 3.19
CA ASP A 268 -5.05 1.43 2.41
C ASP A 268 -5.38 2.66 3.29
N ASP A 269 -6.65 3.08 3.34
CA ASP A 269 -7.12 4.20 4.16
C ASP A 269 -7.49 3.81 5.59
N THR A 270 -7.17 2.58 6.03
CA THR A 270 -7.54 2.07 7.35
C THR A 270 -6.34 1.99 8.28
N LYS A 271 -6.35 2.78 9.37
CA LYS A 271 -5.33 2.68 10.43
C LYS A 271 -5.51 1.38 11.20
N LEU A 272 -4.61 0.42 10.98
CA LEU A 272 -4.60 -0.87 11.66
C LEU A 272 -4.10 -0.77 13.10
N LEU A 273 -2.99 -0.04 13.29
CA LEU A 273 -2.36 0.17 14.60
C LEU A 273 -1.98 1.63 14.75
N ALA A 274 -2.25 2.19 15.93
CA ALA A 274 -1.95 3.57 16.26
C ALA A 274 -1.02 3.67 17.46
N ASN A 275 -0.10 4.62 17.41
CA ASN A 275 0.79 4.98 18.53
C ASN A 275 1.54 3.79 19.15
N PHE A 276 1.98 2.84 18.33
CA PHE A 276 2.70 1.68 18.82
C PHE A 276 4.21 1.93 18.81
N GLU A 277 4.95 1.13 19.57
CA GLU A 277 6.41 1.20 19.68
C GLU A 277 7.09 0.25 18.70
N SER A 278 8.29 0.60 18.26
CA SER A 278 9.14 -0.29 17.45
C SER A 278 9.44 -1.60 18.17
N TYR A 279 9.46 -2.71 17.43
CA TYR A 279 9.81 -4.06 17.90
C TYR A 279 11.14 -4.10 18.66
N SER A 280 12.13 -3.39 18.16
CA SER A 280 13.48 -3.28 18.75
C SER A 280 13.66 -2.03 19.63
N GLY A 281 12.67 -1.14 19.67
CA GLY A 281 12.75 0.14 20.37
C GLY A 281 13.56 1.22 19.65
N VAL A 282 14.07 0.97 18.45
CA VAL A 282 14.74 1.97 17.60
C VAL A 282 13.86 2.43 16.44
N TYR A 283 14.15 3.59 15.87
CA TYR A 283 13.37 4.19 14.79
C TYR A 283 14.24 4.71 13.63
N ASP A 284 15.52 4.32 13.61
CA ASP A 284 16.55 4.69 12.65
C ASP A 284 16.51 3.80 11.39
N LEU A 285 15.35 3.76 10.72
CA LEU A 285 15.14 2.96 9.51
C LEU A 285 16.21 3.26 8.45
N ASP A 286 16.96 2.25 8.03
CA ASP A 286 17.96 2.36 6.95
C ASP A 286 17.87 1.23 5.92
N ARG A 287 17.09 0.19 6.22
CA ARG A 287 16.93 -0.97 5.37
C ARG A 287 15.50 -1.48 5.39
N LEU A 288 15.05 -1.91 4.23
CA LEU A 288 13.77 -2.52 3.99
C LEU A 288 13.98 -3.94 3.46
N GLN A 289 13.29 -4.92 4.02
CA GLN A 289 13.12 -6.24 3.42
C GLN A 289 11.65 -6.46 3.07
N LEU A 290 11.36 -6.77 1.80
CA LEU A 290 10.06 -7.23 1.33
C LEU A 290 10.16 -8.70 0.96
N GLY A 291 9.23 -9.50 1.47
CA GLY A 291 9.28 -10.95 1.26
C GLY A 291 10.40 -11.67 2.02
N GLY A 292 10.36 -13.00 1.97
CA GLY A 292 11.45 -13.89 2.34
C GLY A 292 11.84 -13.96 3.82
N GLY A 293 12.77 -14.84 4.17
CA GLY A 293 13.17 -15.15 5.56
C GLY A 293 13.23 -16.66 5.85
N GLY A 294 12.55 -17.44 5.03
CA GLY A 294 12.47 -18.90 5.06
C GLY A 294 12.06 -19.45 3.69
N GLY A 295 11.67 -20.73 3.63
CA GLY A 295 11.07 -21.30 2.43
C GLY A 295 9.62 -20.82 2.28
N SER A 296 9.40 -19.56 1.90
CA SER A 296 8.07 -19.07 1.49
C SER A 296 7.85 -19.28 0.00
N PHE A 297 6.58 -19.38 -0.38
CA PHE A 297 6.15 -19.86 -1.70
C PHE A 297 5.06 -18.98 -2.34
N GLU A 298 4.67 -17.87 -1.71
CA GLU A 298 3.73 -16.91 -2.29
C GLU A 298 4.18 -16.42 -3.65
N ASN A 299 3.19 -16.20 -4.51
CA ASN A 299 3.36 -15.20 -5.54
C ASN A 299 3.21 -13.83 -4.89
N ALA A 300 4.24 -13.01 -4.92
CA ALA A 300 4.21 -11.66 -4.41
C ALA A 300 4.57 -10.67 -5.52
N ILE A 301 3.87 -9.54 -5.56
CA ILE A 301 4.20 -8.35 -6.34
C ILE A 301 4.41 -7.20 -5.36
N TYR A 302 5.49 -6.44 -5.54
CA TYR A 302 5.73 -5.19 -4.81
C TYR A 302 5.92 -4.05 -5.82
N ASP A 303 5.34 -2.90 -5.50
CA ASP A 303 5.36 -1.69 -6.34
C ASP A 303 5.31 -0.41 -5.50
N ASN A 304 5.62 0.75 -6.12
CA ASN A 304 5.55 2.09 -5.55
C ASN A 304 6.19 2.19 -4.15
N ILE A 305 7.39 1.65 -3.99
CA ILE A 305 8.08 1.62 -2.70
C ILE A 305 8.78 2.97 -2.50
N ILE A 306 8.26 3.74 -1.54
CA ILE A 306 8.76 5.08 -1.23
C ILE A 306 9.00 5.20 0.28
N LEU A 307 10.23 5.56 0.65
CA LEU A 307 10.60 5.99 2.00
C LEU A 307 11.05 7.44 1.94
N GLY A 308 10.43 8.29 2.74
CA GLY A 308 10.73 9.71 2.79
C GLY A 308 10.42 10.33 4.15
N VAL A 309 10.68 11.62 4.30
CA VAL A 309 10.21 12.38 5.47
C VAL A 309 8.72 12.67 5.34
N PHE A 310 8.03 12.83 6.46
CA PHE A 310 6.71 13.46 6.45
C PHE A 310 6.91 14.97 6.45
N VAL A 311 6.18 15.67 5.60
CA VAL A 311 6.08 17.12 5.67
C VAL A 311 4.71 17.38 6.26
N ASP A 312 4.66 18.02 7.43
CA ASP A 312 3.40 18.49 7.98
C ASP A 312 2.69 19.28 6.87
N GLU A 313 1.48 18.82 6.50
CA GLU A 313 0.59 19.31 5.44
C GLU A 313 0.29 20.83 5.52
N GLY A 314 0.86 21.54 6.50
CA GLY A 314 0.64 22.94 6.78
C GLY A 314 1.43 23.94 5.94
N GLU A 315 2.44 23.53 5.16
CA GLU A 315 3.18 24.47 4.32
C GLU A 315 3.49 23.90 2.93
N CYS A 316 2.48 23.91 2.04
CA CYS A 316 2.75 24.22 0.64
C CYS A 316 3.43 25.60 0.62
N GLY A 317 4.76 25.64 0.61
CA GLY A 317 5.50 26.89 0.60
C GLY A 317 5.20 27.71 -0.66
N PRO A 318 5.48 29.03 -0.66
CA PRO A 318 5.28 29.89 -1.83
C PRO A 318 6.15 29.49 -3.04
N ALA A 319 7.19 28.68 -2.82
CA ALA A 319 8.03 28.10 -3.88
C ALA A 319 7.47 26.78 -4.45
N GLY A 320 6.26 26.41 -4.04
CA GLY A 320 5.59 25.18 -4.42
C GLY A 320 5.90 23.99 -3.54
N SER A 321 5.26 22.89 -3.93
CA SER A 321 5.55 21.56 -3.40
C SER A 321 7.06 21.34 -3.48
N GLY A 322 7.76 21.49 -2.36
CA GLY A 322 9.11 20.93 -2.28
C GLY A 322 9.10 19.41 -2.32
N THR A 323 7.89 18.79 -2.29
CA THR A 323 7.64 17.54 -1.54
C THR A 323 6.29 16.82 -1.82
N GLY A 324 5.21 17.51 -2.21
CA GLY A 324 3.89 16.97 -2.63
C GLY A 324 3.71 16.68 -4.14
N VAL A 325 2.62 16.02 -4.51
CA VAL A 325 2.32 15.68 -5.91
C VAL A 325 2.12 16.96 -6.73
N PRO A 326 2.74 17.13 -7.91
CA PRO A 326 2.50 18.33 -8.73
C PRO A 326 1.01 18.50 -9.05
N GLY A 327 0.45 19.67 -8.74
CA GLY A 327 -0.98 19.94 -8.92
C GLY A 327 -1.83 19.66 -7.68
N ASP A 328 -1.26 19.18 -6.57
CA ASP A 328 -1.89 19.16 -5.25
C ASP A 328 -1.60 20.52 -4.61
N PHE A 329 -2.55 21.45 -4.75
CA PHE A 329 -2.39 22.84 -4.31
C PHE A 329 -2.91 23.08 -2.90
N ASN A 330 -3.78 22.19 -2.41
CA ASN A 330 -4.29 22.26 -1.05
C ASN A 330 -3.43 21.45 -0.05
N CYS A 331 -2.40 20.75 -0.55
CA CYS A 331 -1.48 19.94 0.23
C CYS A 331 -2.14 18.76 0.97
N ASP A 332 -3.27 18.24 0.45
CA ASP A 332 -3.97 17.11 1.07
C ASP A 332 -3.44 15.73 0.63
N GLY A 333 -2.42 15.74 -0.23
CA GLY A 333 -1.76 14.55 -0.76
C GLY A 333 -2.44 13.97 -1.98
N MET A 334 -3.55 14.54 -2.45
CA MET A 334 -4.28 14.10 -3.63
C MET A 334 -4.33 15.22 -4.66
N VAL A 335 -4.40 14.85 -5.94
CA VAL A 335 -4.74 15.78 -7.01
C VAL A 335 -6.14 15.44 -7.46
N ASP A 336 -7.11 16.24 -7.03
CA ASP A 336 -8.53 15.99 -7.26
C ASP A 336 -9.32 17.26 -7.67
N VAL A 337 -10.64 17.21 -7.50
CA VAL A 337 -11.53 18.32 -7.86
C VAL A 337 -11.32 19.57 -6.98
N ALA A 338 -10.80 19.41 -5.77
CA ALA A 338 -10.46 20.52 -4.88
C ALA A 338 -9.32 21.35 -5.47
N ASP A 339 -8.27 20.70 -5.97
CA ASP A 339 -7.14 21.35 -6.64
C ASP A 339 -7.55 22.02 -7.94
N LEU A 340 -8.40 21.35 -8.72
CA LEU A 340 -9.00 21.97 -9.89
C LEU A 340 -9.81 23.22 -9.53
N GLY A 341 -10.46 23.20 -8.36
CA GLY A 341 -11.16 24.34 -7.79
C GLY A 341 -10.22 25.51 -7.52
N ILE A 342 -9.01 25.25 -7.02
CA ILE A 342 -7.96 26.27 -6.78
C ILE A 342 -7.49 26.89 -8.10
N VAL A 343 -7.13 26.07 -9.09
CA VAL A 343 -6.76 26.57 -10.43
C VAL A 343 -7.90 27.39 -11.05
N GLY A 344 -9.13 26.88 -10.96
CA GLY A 344 -10.31 27.56 -11.49
C GLY A 344 -10.58 28.90 -10.81
N ALA A 345 -10.32 29.02 -9.50
CA ALA A 345 -10.51 30.25 -8.74
C ALA A 345 -9.48 31.34 -9.10
N ASN A 346 -8.28 30.94 -9.51
CA ASN A 346 -7.15 31.83 -9.77
C ASN A 346 -6.75 31.93 -11.25
N PHE A 347 -7.51 31.30 -12.17
CA PHE A 347 -7.20 31.27 -13.60
C PHE A 347 -6.98 32.67 -14.21
N ASN A 348 -5.94 32.82 -15.04
CA ASN A 348 -5.38 34.10 -15.53
C ASN A 348 -4.83 35.03 -14.44
N GLY A 349 -4.61 34.54 -13.22
CA GLY A 349 -3.88 35.24 -12.18
C GLY A 349 -2.41 35.41 -12.56
N THR A 350 -1.79 36.49 -12.09
CA THR A 350 -0.35 36.78 -12.24
C THR A 350 0.21 37.20 -10.89
N GLU A 351 1.53 37.09 -10.69
CA GLU A 351 2.16 37.31 -9.37
C GLU A 351 1.61 36.33 -8.31
N VAL A 352 1.21 35.15 -8.78
CA VAL A 352 0.66 34.05 -8.00
C VAL A 352 1.78 33.12 -7.52
N THR A 353 1.45 32.28 -6.57
CA THR A 353 2.32 31.21 -6.08
C THR A 353 1.71 29.85 -6.38
N TYR A 354 2.44 28.79 -6.08
CA TYR A 354 1.96 27.42 -6.27
C TYR A 354 0.61 27.14 -5.60
N VAL A 355 0.41 27.56 -4.35
CA VAL A 355 -0.87 27.35 -3.63
C VAL A 355 -2.05 28.07 -4.26
N ASP A 356 -1.78 29.04 -5.14
CA ASP A 356 -2.80 29.73 -5.91
C ASP A 356 -3.13 28.97 -7.21
N GLY A 357 -2.42 27.89 -7.55
CA GLY A 357 -2.66 27.08 -8.75
C GLY A 357 -1.57 27.17 -9.82
N ASP A 358 -0.43 27.83 -9.55
CA ASP A 358 0.73 27.92 -10.44
C ASP A 358 1.63 26.68 -10.27
N ALA A 359 1.27 25.58 -10.92
CA ALA A 359 1.97 24.30 -10.79
C ALA A 359 3.37 24.31 -11.44
N ASN A 360 3.58 25.12 -12.47
CA ASN A 360 4.84 25.18 -13.20
C ASN A 360 5.81 26.27 -12.69
N LEU A 361 5.36 27.09 -11.75
CA LEU A 361 6.08 28.19 -11.10
C LEU A 361 6.51 29.31 -12.07
N ASP A 362 5.72 29.59 -13.10
CA ASP A 362 6.00 30.66 -14.08
C ASP A 362 5.42 32.03 -13.67
N GLY A 363 4.74 32.09 -12.52
CA GLY A 363 4.14 33.29 -11.95
C GLY A 363 2.76 33.59 -12.50
N ALA A 364 2.13 32.67 -13.22
CA ALA A 364 0.76 32.74 -13.69
C ALA A 364 -0.02 31.43 -13.43
N VAL A 365 -1.36 31.52 -13.39
CA VAL A 365 -2.23 30.33 -13.42
C VAL A 365 -2.90 30.27 -14.77
N ASP A 366 -2.55 29.29 -15.60
CA ASP A 366 -3.10 29.14 -16.95
C ASP A 366 -3.37 27.67 -17.36
N VAL A 367 -3.46 27.43 -18.67
CA VAL A 367 -3.77 26.08 -19.20
C VAL A 367 -2.63 25.08 -19.00
N ALA A 368 -1.40 25.56 -18.82
CA ALA A 368 -0.24 24.72 -18.53
C ALA A 368 -0.39 24.07 -17.15
N ASP A 369 -0.89 24.81 -16.15
CA ASP A 369 -1.12 24.29 -14.80
C ASP A 369 -2.26 23.27 -14.75
N LEU A 370 -3.33 23.52 -15.52
CA LEU A 370 -4.35 22.51 -15.77
C LEU A 370 -3.77 21.24 -16.41
N GLY A 371 -2.75 21.38 -17.24
CA GLY A 371 -2.00 20.26 -17.80
C GLY A 371 -1.30 19.45 -16.71
N VAL A 372 -0.70 20.10 -15.72
CA VAL A 372 -0.05 19.42 -14.58
C VAL A 372 -1.09 18.71 -13.71
N VAL A 373 -2.19 19.40 -13.37
CA VAL A 373 -3.32 18.82 -12.62
C VAL A 373 -3.90 17.62 -13.37
N GLY A 374 -4.09 17.72 -14.68
CA GLY A 374 -4.58 16.63 -15.52
C GLY A 374 -3.62 15.45 -15.60
N ALA A 375 -2.30 15.72 -15.67
CA ALA A 375 -1.27 14.69 -15.73
C ALA A 375 -1.10 13.93 -14.40
N ASN A 376 -1.35 14.63 -13.29
CA ASN A 376 -1.31 14.05 -11.95
C ASN A 376 -2.70 13.69 -11.42
N TRP A 377 -3.74 13.85 -12.25
CA TRP A 377 -5.13 13.65 -11.88
C TRP A 377 -5.29 12.24 -11.36
N SER A 378 -5.32 12.15 -10.04
CA SER A 378 -5.51 10.92 -9.31
C SER A 378 -4.54 9.76 -9.64
N SER A 379 -3.29 9.92 -9.20
CA SER A 379 -2.58 8.84 -8.45
C SER A 379 -3.43 8.26 -7.28
N ALA A 380 -4.59 8.86 -6.98
CA ALA A 380 -5.68 8.37 -6.12
C ALA A 380 -6.81 7.56 -6.82
N GLN A 381 -6.79 7.33 -8.15
CA GLN A 381 -7.78 6.46 -8.83
C GLN A 381 -7.30 5.02 -9.04
N GLY A 382 -6.15 4.65 -8.44
CA GLY A 382 -5.70 3.26 -8.31
C GLY A 382 -6.63 2.37 -7.46
N THR A 383 -7.69 2.92 -6.84
CA THR A 383 -8.85 2.08 -6.51
C THR A 383 -9.56 1.72 -7.79
N SER A 384 -9.06 0.65 -8.43
CA SER A 384 -9.76 -0.01 -9.52
C SER A 384 -11.25 -0.12 -9.18
N LEU A 385 -12.13 0.04 -10.16
CA LEU A 385 -13.56 -0.15 -9.97
C LEU A 385 -13.85 -1.49 -9.25
N SER A 386 -13.02 -2.51 -9.47
CA SER A 386 -13.01 -3.77 -8.71
C SER A 386 -12.78 -3.62 -7.21
N GLN A 387 -11.88 -2.75 -6.75
CA GLN A 387 -11.62 -2.47 -5.33
C GLN A 387 -12.75 -1.64 -4.72
N ALA A 388 -13.29 -0.67 -5.45
CA ALA A 388 -14.49 0.07 -5.04
C ALA A 388 -15.72 -0.85 -4.92
N LEU A 389 -15.92 -1.79 -5.85
CA LEU A 389 -16.97 -2.81 -5.76
C LEU A 389 -16.71 -3.82 -4.62
N HIS A 390 -15.45 -4.19 -4.38
CA HIS A 390 -15.06 -5.05 -3.27
C HIS A 390 -15.42 -4.41 -1.93
N ASN A 391 -15.05 -3.15 -1.72
CA ASN A 391 -15.30 -2.41 -0.49
C ASN A 391 -16.80 -2.09 -0.30
N ALA A 392 -17.54 -1.93 -1.40
CA ALA A 392 -19.00 -1.84 -1.37
C ALA A 392 -19.71 -3.18 -1.05
N GLY A 393 -18.96 -4.27 -0.87
CA GLY A 393 -19.51 -5.61 -0.60
C GLY A 393 -20.26 -6.22 -1.79
N LEU A 394 -20.09 -5.66 -3.00
CA LEU A 394 -20.84 -6.05 -4.19
C LEU A 394 -20.23 -7.25 -4.94
N ASN A 395 -19.03 -7.69 -4.57
CA ASN A 395 -18.37 -8.84 -5.20
C ASN A 395 -19.03 -10.20 -4.89
N ASN A 396 -19.94 -10.26 -3.90
CA ASN A 396 -20.78 -11.44 -3.64
C ASN A 396 -22.14 -11.42 -4.36
N LEU A 397 -22.43 -10.40 -5.16
CA LEU A 397 -23.62 -10.35 -6.01
C LEU A 397 -23.28 -10.79 -7.44
N VAL A 398 -22.55 -11.90 -7.58
CA VAL A 398 -22.68 -12.69 -8.81
C VAL A 398 -24.09 -13.30 -8.74
N PRO A 399 -25.03 -12.97 -9.65
CA PRO A 399 -26.31 -13.65 -9.68
C PRO A 399 -26.00 -15.11 -9.93
N GLU A 400 -26.22 -15.97 -8.93
CA GLU A 400 -26.16 -17.41 -9.14
C GLU A 400 -27.01 -17.70 -10.38
N SER A 401 -26.47 -18.47 -11.32
CA SER A 401 -27.09 -18.76 -12.64
C SER A 401 -28.50 -19.34 -12.53
N THR A 402 -28.89 -19.80 -11.34
CA THR A 402 -30.24 -20.18 -10.93
C THR A 402 -31.23 -19.02 -10.91
N THR A 403 -30.83 -17.79 -10.57
CA THR A 403 -31.75 -16.63 -10.48
C THR A 403 -32.25 -16.22 -11.87
N ILE A 404 -31.36 -16.22 -12.88
CA ILE A 404 -31.73 -15.97 -14.28
C ILE A 404 -32.64 -17.08 -14.80
N ALA A 405 -32.33 -18.34 -14.50
CA ALA A 405 -33.20 -19.47 -14.85
C ALA A 405 -34.59 -19.36 -14.22
N THR A 406 -34.67 -18.89 -12.96
CA THR A 406 -35.94 -18.74 -12.24
C THR A 406 -36.79 -17.61 -12.83
N VAL A 407 -36.19 -16.47 -13.18
CA VAL A 407 -36.90 -15.35 -13.84
C VAL A 407 -37.41 -15.74 -15.23
N ILE A 408 -36.62 -16.48 -16.01
CA ILE A 408 -37.04 -16.96 -17.34
C ILE A 408 -38.20 -17.97 -17.22
N VAL A 409 -38.13 -18.90 -16.26
CA VAL A 409 -39.20 -19.90 -16.05
C VAL A 409 -40.50 -19.25 -15.60
N PHE A 410 -40.45 -18.30 -14.65
CA PHE A 410 -41.64 -17.58 -14.20
C PHE A 410 -42.20 -16.65 -15.29
N GLY A 411 -41.35 -15.99 -16.07
CA GLY A 411 -41.78 -15.18 -17.21
C GLY A 411 -42.49 -16.01 -18.28
N ALA A 412 -41.96 -17.20 -18.61
CA ALA A 412 -42.56 -18.12 -19.56
C ALA A 412 -43.92 -18.67 -19.08
N MET A 413 -44.06 -19.00 -17.79
CA MET A 413 -45.36 -19.46 -17.24
C MET A 413 -46.45 -18.39 -17.32
N CYS A 414 -46.09 -17.12 -17.11
CA CYS A 414 -47.04 -16.00 -17.25
C CYS A 414 -47.49 -15.80 -18.69
N LEU A 415 -46.62 -16.04 -19.68
CA LEU A 415 -46.98 -15.94 -21.11
C LEU A 415 -47.85 -17.10 -21.59
N VAL A 416 -47.60 -18.33 -21.14
CA VAL A 416 -48.41 -19.51 -21.50
C VAL A 416 -49.86 -19.38 -20.98
N ARG A 417 -50.05 -18.74 -19.81
CA ARG A 417 -51.39 -18.56 -19.25
C ARG A 417 -52.26 -17.57 -20.03
N ARG A 418 -51.67 -16.73 -20.89
CA ARG A 418 -52.39 -15.72 -21.69
C ARG A 418 -52.94 -16.25 -23.02
N GLY A 419 -52.54 -17.45 -23.46
CA GLY A 419 -52.96 -18.03 -24.74
C GLY A 419 -54.28 -18.82 -24.74
N GLY A 420 -54.90 -19.06 -23.58
CA GLY A 420 -55.97 -20.06 -23.41
C GLY A 420 -57.41 -19.61 -23.63
N CYS A 421 -57.70 -18.34 -23.95
CA CYS A 421 -59.08 -17.87 -24.17
C CYS A 421 -59.30 -17.41 -25.61
N ARG A 422 -59.51 -18.37 -26.52
CA ARG A 422 -60.33 -18.15 -27.72
C ARG A 422 -61.62 -18.94 -27.57
N HIS A 423 -62.62 -18.27 -27.00
CA HIS A 423 -64.02 -18.69 -27.07
C HIS A 423 -64.49 -18.60 -28.52
N GLY A 424 -65.00 -19.72 -29.03
CA GLY A 424 -65.75 -19.76 -30.28
C GLY A 424 -67.08 -19.04 -30.11
N VAL A 425 -67.39 -18.19 -31.09
CA VAL A 425 -68.75 -17.70 -31.34
C VAL A 425 -69.16 -18.30 -32.68
N GLN A 426 -70.16 -19.17 -32.64
CA GLN A 426 -71.04 -19.47 -33.76
C GLN A 426 -72.32 -18.66 -33.58
#